data_AF-A0A8H6LWZ9-F1
#
_entry.id   AF-A0A8H6LWZ9-F1
#
_cell.length_a   1.000
_cell.length_b   1.000
_cell.length_c   1.000
_cell.angle_alpha   90.00
_cell.angle_beta   90.00
_cell.angle_gamma   90.00
#
_symmetry.space_group_name_H-M   'P 1'
#
loop_
_entity.id
_entity.type
_entity.pdbx_description
1 polymer ?
#
loop_
_entity_poly.entity_id
_entity_poly.type
_entity_poly.pdbx_seq_one_letter_code
_entity_poly.pdbx_strand_id
1 'polypeptide(L)' 'MVIKDVRTRWNSTHAMIARALLLRDAIDDWVYSQKEYRDIGLSKKDWEMLRVLCDILEVCFYLATTIEFA' A
#
# COMPACT_ATOMS: atom_id res chain seq x y z
N MET A 1 5.34 -23.23 -17.78
CA MET A 1 4.76 -23.09 -16.43
C MET A 1 3.71 -22.00 -16.50
N VAL A 2 2.42 -22.31 -16.33
CA VAL A 2 1.35 -21.31 -16.38
C VAL A 2 1.26 -20.64 -15.02
N ILE A 3 1.54 -19.35 -14.97
CA ILE A 3 1.40 -18.54 -13.77
C ILE A 3 -0.10 -18.36 -13.52
N LYS A 4 -0.62 -18.94 -12.44
CA LYS A 4 -2.01 -18.70 -12.02
C LYS A 4 -2.09 -17.29 -11.45
N ASP A 5 -3.04 -16.50 -11.93
CA ASP A 5 -3.35 -15.21 -11.31
C ASP A 5 -3.94 -15.44 -9.92
N VAL A 6 -3.15 -15.09 -8.92
CA VAL A 6 -3.58 -15.10 -7.53
C VAL A 6 -4.12 -13.71 -7.24
N ARG A 7 -5.36 -13.61 -6.74
CA ARG A 7 -5.99 -12.32 -6.37
C ARG A 7 -5.09 -11.44 -5.48
N THR A 8 -4.24 -12.06 -4.67
CA THR A 8 -3.27 -11.36 -3.80
C THR A 8 -2.10 -10.72 -4.56
N ARG A 9 -1.75 -11.16 -5.78
CA ARG A 9 -0.65 -10.58 -6.56
C ARG A 9 -1.02 -9.21 -7.15
N TRP A 10 -2.27 -9.03 -7.55
CA TRP A 10 -2.74 -7.78 -8.15
C TRP A 10 -3.13 -6.74 -7.08
N ASN A 11 -3.37 -7.18 -5.84
CA ASN A 11 -3.87 -6.33 -4.75
C ASN A 11 -2.92 -6.25 -3.54
N SER A 12 -1.73 -6.86 -3.58
CA SER A 12 -0.79 -6.84 -2.46
C SER A 12 -0.32 -5.42 -2.15
N THR A 13 -0.07 -4.61 -3.18
CA THR A 13 0.43 -3.24 -3.01
C THR A 13 -0.62 -2.34 -2.36
N HIS A 14 -1.86 -2.38 -2.83
CA HIS A 14 -2.96 -1.62 -2.23
C HIS A 14 -3.22 -2.08 -0.78
N ALA A 15 -3.32 -3.39 -0.53
CA ALA A 15 -3.52 -3.90 0.82
C ALA A 15 -2.36 -3.53 1.78
N MET A 16 -1.12 -3.54 1.29
CA MET A 16 0.06 -3.12 2.06
C MET A 16 -0.01 -1.63 2.39
N ILE A 17 -0.32 -0.78 1.41
CA ILE A 17 -0.43 0.68 1.61
C ILE A 17 -1.58 1.00 2.56
N ALA A 18 -2.76 0.41 2.37
CA ALA A 18 -3.90 0.59 3.26
C ALA A 18 -3.56 0.21 4.71
N ARG A 19 -2.84 -0.91 4.90
CA ARG A 19 -2.38 -1.32 6.23
C ARG A 19 -1.31 -0.39 6.80
N ALA A 20 -0.38 0.09 5.98
CA ALA A 20 0.65 1.03 6.39
C ALA A 20 0.04 2.38 6.82
N LEU A 21 -0.95 2.89 6.08
CA LEU A 21 -1.68 4.11 6.44
C LEU A 21 -2.43 3.97 7.77
N LEU A 22 -3.03 2.81 8.04
CA LEU A 22 -3.68 2.53 9.33
C LEU A 22 -2.68 2.51 10.49
N LEU A 23 -1.46 2.03 10.25
CA LEU A 23 -0.40 1.90 11.26
C LEU A 23 0.61 3.06 11.24
N ARG A 24 0.33 4.14 10.52
CA ARG A 24 1.27 5.25 10.28
C ARG A 24 1.99 5.70 11.54
N ASP A 25 1.22 6.05 12.58
CA ASP A 25 1.77 6.64 13.79
C ASP A 25 2.69 5.62 14.53
N ALA A 26 2.32 4.34 14.53
CA ALA A 26 3.14 3.27 15.11
C ALA A 26 4.41 2.99 14.28
N ILE A 27 4.35 3.13 12.96
CA ILE A 27 5.50 2.99 12.06
C ILE A 27 6.46 4.17 12.28
N ASP A 28 5.95 5.39 12.32
CA ASP A 28 6.77 6.60 12.54
C ASP A 28 7.45 6.55 13.92
N ASP A 29 6.74 6.14 14.97
CA ASP A 29 7.31 5.96 16.32
C ASP A 29 8.42 4.89 16.34
N TRP A 30 8.16 3.74 15.70
CA TRP A 30 9.13 2.65 15.63
C TRP A 30 10.38 3.04 14.84
N VAL A 31 10.22 3.67 13.67
CA VAL A 31 11.34 4.17 12.87
C VAL A 31 12.13 5.25 13.62
N TYR A 32 11.47 6.15 14.35
CA TYR A 32 12.16 7.16 15.13
C TYR A 32 13.02 6.55 16.26
N SER A 33 12.53 5.46 16.87
CA SER A 33 13.23 4.72 17.91
C SER A 33 14.50 4.02 17.41
N GLN A 34 14.52 3.57 16.16
CA GLN A 34 15.62 2.85 15.55
C GLN A 34 16.52 3.81 14.75
N LYS A 35 17.69 4.15 15.30
CA LYS A 35 18.61 5.13 14.66
C LYS A 35 19.02 4.75 13.23
N GLU A 36 19.09 3.47 12.95
CA GLU A 36 19.47 2.87 11.66
C GLU A 36 18.40 2.96 10.57
N TYR A 37 17.16 3.35 10.91
CA TYR A 37 16.06 3.48 9.94
C TYR A 37 15.55 4.91 9.77
N ARG A 38 16.15 5.89 10.46
CA ARG A 38 15.68 7.29 10.41
C ARG A 38 15.83 7.93 9.03
N ASP A 39 16.82 7.48 8.27
CA ASP A 39 17.11 7.93 6.90
C ASP A 39 16.11 7.40 5.87
N ILE A 40 15.51 6.23 6.14
CA ILE A 40 14.46 5.63 5.30
C ILE A 40 13.04 5.92 5.80
N GLY A 41 12.91 6.75 6.84
CA GLY A 41 11.61 7.18 7.37
C GLY A 41 10.81 7.97 6.34
N LEU A 42 9.50 7.73 6.32
CA LEU A 42 8.60 8.41 5.40
C LEU A 42 8.35 9.84 5.88
N SER A 43 8.49 10.82 4.99
CA SER A 43 8.10 12.20 5.29
C SER A 43 6.58 12.35 5.24
N LYS A 44 6.06 13.45 5.80
CA LYS A 44 4.63 13.78 5.68
C LYS A 44 4.15 13.83 4.22
N LYS A 45 5.01 14.26 3.30
CA LYS A 45 4.69 14.31 1.87
C LYS A 45 4.59 12.90 1.28
N ASP A 46 5.45 11.97 1.72
CA ASP A 46 5.41 10.59 1.25
C ASP A 46 4.16 9.87 1.76
N TRP A 47 3.77 10.12 3.02
CA TRP A 47 2.50 9.63 3.56
C TRP A 47 1.28 10.15 2.79
N GLU A 48 1.30 11.42 2.39
CA GLU A 48 0.22 11.98 1.57
C GLU A 48 0.20 11.37 0.17
N MET A 49 1.37 11.16 -0.44
CA MET A 49 1.47 10.45 -1.72
C MET A 49 0.96 9.01 -1.63
N LEU A 50 1.27 8.30 -0.54
CA LEU A 50 0.76 6.96 -0.27
C LEU A 50 -0.78 6.94 -0.16
N ARG A 51 -1.38 7.99 0.43
CA ARG A 51 -2.83 8.14 0.48
C ARG A 51 -3.43 8.23 -0.93
N VAL A 52 -2.89 9.13 -1.76
CA VAL A 52 -3.35 9.28 -3.16
C VAL A 52 -3.17 7.99 -3.96
N LEU A 53 -2.05 7.29 -3.77
CA LEU A 53 -1.81 6.00 -4.42
C LEU A 53 -2.79 4.93 -3.95
N CYS A 54 -3.14 4.91 -2.66
CA CYS A 54 -4.15 4.01 -2.13
C CYS A 54 -5.50 4.23 -2.82
N ASP A 55 -5.94 5.49 -2.93
CA ASP A 55 -7.23 5.85 -3.56
C ASP A 55 -7.26 5.47 -5.06
N ILE A 56 -6.17 5.69 -5.79
CA ILE A 56 -6.07 5.30 -7.21
C ILE A 56 -6.13 3.79 -7.36
N LEU A 57 -5.41 3.05 -6.52
CA LEU A 57 -5.35 1.59 -6.59
C LEU A 57 -6.67 0.95 -6.15
N GLU A 58 -7.47 1.61 -5.30
CA GLU A 58 -8.83 1.17 -4.96
C GLU A 58 -9.75 1.19 -6.20
N VAL A 59 -9.66 2.19 -7.07
CA VAL A 59 -10.47 2.25 -8.30
C VAL A 59 -10.09 1.14 -9.28
N CYS A 60 -8.80 0.81 -9.38
CA CYS A 60 -8.33 -0.33 -10.19
C CYS A 60 -8.93 -1.66 -9.71
N PHE A 61 -9.25 -1.80 -8.42
CA PHE A 61 -9.87 -3.01 -7.86
C PHE A 61 -11.29 -3.24 -8.38
N TYR A 62 -12.13 -2.20 -8.41
CA TYR A 62 -13.51 -2.32 -8.88
C TYR A 62 -13.58 -2.59 -10.39
N LEU A 63 -12.73 -1.93 -11.19
CA LEU A 63 -12.73 -2.14 -12.64
C LEU A 63 -12.22 -3.53 -13.02
N ALA A 64 -11.13 -4.01 -12.40
CA ALA A 64 -10.58 -5.32 -12.71
C ALA A 64 -11.49 -6.48 -12.28
N THR A 65 -12.17 -6.35 -11.13
CA THR A 65 -13.12 -7.39 -10.69
C THR A 65 -14.43 -7.36 -11.45
N THR A 66 -14.95 -6.19 -11.85
CA THR A 66 -16.24 -6.11 -12.56
C THR A 66 -16.12 -6.54 -14.02
N ILE A 67 -14.98 -6.31 -14.68
CA ILE A 67 -14.77 -6.72 -16.08
C ILE A 67 -14.57 -8.25 -16.20
N GLU A 68 -14.07 -8.94 -15.16
CA GLU A 68 -13.97 -10.40 -15.15
C GLU A 68 -15.32 -11.12 -14.92
N PHE A 69 -16.40 -10.40 -14.60
CA PHE A 69 -17.75 -10.94 -14.41
C PHE A 69 -18.77 -10.48 -15.47
N ALA A 70 -18.32 -9.88 -16.58
CA ALA A 70 -19.17 -9.46 -17.71
C ALA A 70 -18.99 -10.37 -18.93
#